data_AF-A0A8X7TKX8-F1
#
_entry.id   AF-A0A8X7TKX8-F1
#
_cell.length_a   1.000
_cell.length_b   1.000
_cell.length_c   1.000
_cell.angle_alpha   90.00
_cell.angle_beta   90.00
_cell.angle_gamma   90.00
#
_symmetry.space_group_name_H-M   'P 1'
#
loop_
_entity.id
_entity.type
_entity.pdbx_description
1 polymer ?
#
loop_
_entity_poly.entity_id
_entity_poly.type
_entity_poly.pdbx_seq_one_letter_code
_entity_poly.pdbx_strand_id
1 'polypeptide(L)'
;MEIHGALVASPGMGHAVPILELGKRLLSHHGFDRVTVFLVTDDVPRSKSLIGKTLMEEEDPNFVIRFIQLDVSGQDLSGSLLTKLAEMMRMAIPQIRSAVMGLEPQPSVFVVDLLGTEALAVAKELEIMKKHVLVTTSAWFLALTVYMASLDKGTLFKHLSSNGALLIPGCTPVKFDRVQDPSGYVRELAESQRIGLEVVTADGVFVNTCHSLEPVTIRSF
;
A
#
# COMPACT_ATOMS: atom_id res chain seq x y z
N MET A 1 27.95 4.63 -0.13
CA MET A 1 26.88 5.04 0.79
C MET A 1 25.95 3.84 0.89
N GLU A 2 25.72 3.33 2.10
CA GLU A 2 24.88 2.13 2.32
C GLU A 2 23.43 2.43 1.88
N ILE A 3 22.85 1.59 1.03
CA ILE A 3 21.46 1.70 0.58
C ILE A 3 20.59 0.88 1.54
N HIS A 4 19.96 1.57 2.48
CA HIS A 4 18.98 1.00 3.39
C HIS A 4 17.54 1.30 2.93
N GLY A 5 16.76 0.25 2.69
CA GLY A 5 15.33 0.32 2.40
C GLY A 5 14.47 0.09 3.65
N ALA A 6 13.52 0.98 3.91
CA ALA A 6 12.48 0.81 4.92
C ALA A 6 11.13 0.57 4.22
N LEU A 7 10.56 -0.62 4.40
CA LEU A 7 9.32 -1.05 3.75
C LEU A 7 8.22 -1.20 4.81
N VAL A 8 7.00 -0.74 4.54
CA VAL A 8 5.86 -0.80 5.47
C VAL A 8 4.68 -1.51 4.82
N ALA A 9 4.23 -2.61 5.42
CA ALA A 9 3.02 -3.32 5.02
C ALA A 9 1.87 -3.00 5.97
N SER A 10 0.72 -2.69 5.39
CA SER A 10 -0.55 -2.59 6.09
C SER A 10 -1.03 -3.96 6.59
N PRO A 11 -2.00 -4.00 7.53
CA PRO A 11 -2.48 -5.25 8.08
C PRO A 11 -3.08 -6.19 7.02
N GLY A 12 -2.61 -7.44 7.02
CA GLY A 12 -3.14 -8.51 6.17
C GLY A 12 -2.06 -9.21 5.33
N MET A 13 -2.20 -10.52 5.16
CA MET A 13 -1.21 -11.34 4.46
C MET A 13 -1.06 -11.00 2.97
N GLY A 14 -2.11 -10.49 2.34
CA GLY A 14 -2.07 -9.99 0.96
C GLY A 14 -1.18 -8.76 0.76
N HIS A 15 -0.83 -8.07 1.85
CA HIS A 15 0.09 -6.93 1.87
C HIS A 15 1.48 -7.34 2.36
N ALA A 16 1.53 -8.10 3.47
CA ALA A 16 2.77 -8.54 4.09
C ALA A 16 3.63 -9.41 3.16
N VAL A 17 3.04 -10.42 2.49
CA VAL A 17 3.82 -11.36 1.66
C VAL A 17 4.49 -10.66 0.47
N PRO A 18 3.79 -9.85 -0.35
CA PRO A 18 4.44 -9.14 -1.45
C PRO A 18 5.51 -8.15 -0.99
N ILE A 19 5.32 -7.46 0.14
CA ILE A 19 6.34 -6.55 0.67
C ILE A 19 7.58 -7.29 1.16
N LEU A 20 7.40 -8.42 1.86
CA LEU A 20 8.52 -9.25 2.28
C LEU A 20 9.31 -9.75 1.07
N GLU A 21 8.60 -10.25 0.04
CA GLU A 21 9.24 -10.72 -1.20
C GLU A 21 9.95 -9.60 -1.95
N LEU A 22 9.35 -8.40 -2.05
CA LEU A 22 10.01 -7.24 -2.64
C LEU A 22 11.30 -6.92 -1.87
N GLY A 23 11.24 -6.87 -0.54
CA GLY A 23 12.40 -6.58 0.30
C GLY A 23 13.55 -7.56 0.09
N LYS A 24 13.25 -8.87 0.02
CA LYS A 24 14.25 -9.91 -0.27
C LYS A 24 14.91 -9.73 -1.62
N ARG A 25 14.13 -9.39 -2.64
CA ARG A 25 14.66 -9.12 -3.99
C ARG A 25 15.49 -7.86 -4.03
N LEU A 26 15.09 -6.80 -3.32
CA LEU A 26 15.87 -5.57 -3.23
C LEU A 26 17.27 -5.84 -2.67
N LEU A 27 17.33 -6.61 -1.58
CA LEU A 27 18.57 -7.03 -0.94
C LEU A 27 19.41 -7.95 -1.84
N SER A 28 18.80 -8.99 -2.42
CA SER A 28 19.52 -10.03 -3.17
C SER A 28 19.93 -9.63 -4.59
N HIS A 29 19.19 -8.70 -5.22
CA HIS A 29 19.29 -8.47 -6.67
C HIS A 29 19.36 -7.01 -7.11
N HIS A 30 19.08 -6.05 -6.22
CA HIS A 30 19.01 -4.63 -6.59
C HIS A 30 20.00 -3.74 -5.84
N GLY A 31 21.01 -4.33 -5.20
CA GLY A 31 22.13 -3.61 -4.60
C GLY A 31 21.77 -2.84 -3.33
N PHE A 32 20.68 -3.23 -2.66
CA PHE A 32 20.42 -2.76 -1.30
C PHE A 32 21.39 -3.47 -0.36
N ASP A 33 21.98 -2.71 0.55
CA ASP A 33 22.86 -3.27 1.58
C ASP A 33 22.08 -3.73 2.80
N ARG A 34 20.90 -3.13 3.03
CA ARG A 34 20.01 -3.43 4.17
C ARG A 34 18.56 -3.19 3.80
N VAL A 35 17.67 -4.03 4.33
CA VAL A 35 16.22 -3.86 4.24
C VAL A 35 15.58 -4.12 5.60
N THR A 36 14.80 -3.15 6.09
CA THR A 36 13.93 -3.31 7.24
C THR A 36 12.48 -3.27 6.81
N VAL A 37 11.72 -4.32 7.12
CA VAL A 37 10.29 -4.43 6.86
C VAL A 37 9.50 -4.24 8.15
N PHE A 38 8.58 -3.27 8.15
CA PHE A 38 7.63 -3.03 9.22
C PHE A 38 6.27 -3.61 8.84
N LEU A 39 5.80 -4.57 9.63
CA LEU A 39 4.49 -5.19 9.46
C LEU A 39 3.53 -4.61 10.50
N VAL A 40 2.55 -3.82 10.04
CA VAL A 40 1.50 -3.27 10.89
C VAL A 40 0.47 -4.35 11.17
N THR A 41 0.11 -4.56 12.44
CA THR A 41 -0.83 -5.62 12.83
C THR A 41 -1.49 -5.33 14.18
N ASP A 42 -2.68 -5.87 14.42
CA ASP A 42 -3.35 -5.91 15.73
C ASP A 42 -3.03 -7.20 16.52
N ASP A 43 -2.48 -8.23 15.86
CA ASP A 43 -2.17 -9.53 16.46
C ASP A 43 -0.82 -10.06 15.93
N VAL A 44 0.24 -9.77 16.70
CA VAL A 44 1.61 -10.20 16.36
C VAL A 44 1.75 -11.74 16.37
N PRO A 45 1.31 -12.49 17.42
CA PRO A 45 1.36 -13.95 17.41
C PRO A 45 0.72 -14.57 16.17
N ARG A 46 -0.48 -14.12 15.79
CA ARG A 46 -1.17 -14.61 14.59
C ARG A 46 -0.43 -14.26 13.32
N SER A 47 0.07 -13.03 13.20
CA SER A 47 0.81 -12.58 12.03
C SER A 47 2.10 -13.38 11.83
N LYS A 48 2.86 -13.62 12.91
CA LYS A 48 4.04 -14.49 12.89
C LYS A 48 3.71 -15.92 12.44
N SER A 49 2.62 -16.47 12.98
CA SER A 49 2.14 -17.80 12.59
C SER A 49 1.81 -17.90 11.10
N LEU A 50 1.12 -16.89 10.55
CA LEU A 50 0.69 -16.86 9.15
C LEU A 50 1.84 -16.62 8.16
N ILE A 51 2.82 -15.78 8.51
CA ILE A 51 4.04 -15.59 7.72
C ILE A 51 4.83 -16.90 7.65
N GLY A 52 4.76 -17.70 8.72
CA GLY A 52 5.42 -18.99 8.81
C GLY A 52 6.92 -18.85 9.01
N LYS A 53 7.53 -19.94 9.48
CA LYS A 53 8.95 -19.98 9.83
C LYS A 53 9.88 -19.66 8.65
N THR A 54 9.57 -20.19 7.46
CA THR A 54 10.42 -20.02 6.27
C THR A 54 10.62 -18.56 5.85
N LEU A 55 9.62 -17.69 6.07
CA LEU A 55 9.76 -16.26 5.76
C LEU A 55 10.41 -15.47 6.92
N MET A 56 10.41 -15.99 8.15
CA MET A 56 10.98 -15.34 9.34
C MET A 56 12.41 -15.80 9.67
N GLU A 57 12.82 -16.98 9.21
CA GLU A 57 14.11 -17.63 9.48
C GLU A 57 15.14 -17.42 8.34
N GLU A 58 14.89 -16.50 7.40
CA GLU A 58 15.99 -16.06 6.53
C GLU A 58 17.01 -15.32 7.38
N GLU A 59 18.10 -16.02 7.71
CA GLU A 59 19.20 -15.57 8.56
C GLU A 59 20.10 -14.51 7.88
N ASP A 60 19.57 -13.71 6.95
CA ASP A 60 20.32 -12.58 6.42
C ASP A 60 20.32 -11.46 7.48
N PRO A 61 21.46 -11.12 8.09
CA PRO A 61 21.53 -10.07 9.12
C PRO A 61 21.13 -8.69 8.59
N ASN A 62 21.06 -8.53 7.26
CA ASN A 62 20.67 -7.31 6.59
C ASN A 62 19.18 -7.27 6.22
N PHE A 63 18.42 -8.36 6.43
CA PHE A 63 16.97 -8.42 6.25
C PHE A 63 16.25 -8.49 7.60
N VAL A 64 15.68 -7.38 8.04
CA VAL A 64 15.07 -7.28 9.38
C VAL A 64 13.56 -7.13 9.28
N ILE A 65 12.81 -8.01 9.96
CA ILE A 65 11.35 -7.88 10.08
C ILE A 65 11.01 -7.35 11.48
N ARG A 66 10.27 -6.25 11.53
CA ARG A 66 9.75 -5.63 12.76
C ARG A 66 8.23 -5.56 12.69
N PHE A 67 7.59 -5.72 13.84
CA PHE A 67 6.14 -5.59 13.95
C PHE A 67 5.79 -4.24 14.59
N ILE A 68 4.79 -3.56 14.03
CA ILE A 68 4.15 -2.39 14.62
C ILE A 68 2.80 -2.87 15.12
N GLN A 69 2.71 -3.10 16.43
CA GLN A 69 1.49 -3.60 17.06
C GLN A 69 0.54 -2.43 17.36
N LEU A 70 -0.69 -2.56 16.88
CA LEU A 70 -1.77 -1.63 17.16
C LEU A 70 -2.66 -2.17 18.27
N ASP A 71 -3.02 -1.29 19.19
CA ASP A 71 -4.14 -1.52 20.08
C ASP A 71 -5.38 -0.92 19.44
N VAL A 72 -6.22 -1.80 18.88
CA VAL A 72 -7.51 -1.43 18.29
C VAL A 72 -8.67 -1.62 19.26
N SER A 73 -8.39 -1.97 20.52
CA SER A 73 -9.44 -2.14 21.53
C SER A 73 -10.13 -0.80 21.80
N GLY A 74 -11.46 -0.82 21.80
CA GLY A 74 -12.27 0.39 22.01
C GLY A 74 -12.31 1.38 20.84
N GLN A 75 -11.71 1.05 19.69
CA GLN A 75 -11.83 1.87 18.47
C GLN A 75 -13.11 1.52 17.71
N ASP A 76 -13.83 2.55 17.25
CA ASP A 76 -14.97 2.36 16.33
C ASP A 76 -14.47 2.12 14.90
N LEU A 77 -14.03 0.90 14.63
CA LEU A 77 -13.69 0.45 13.27
C LEU A 77 -14.97 0.05 12.51
N SER A 78 -15.85 1.02 12.27
CA SER A 78 -17.06 0.86 11.47
C SER A 78 -16.80 1.02 9.96
N GLY A 79 -17.68 0.48 9.12
CA GLY A 79 -17.56 0.57 7.66
C GLY A 79 -16.90 -0.65 7.01
N SER A 80 -16.44 -0.48 5.77
CA SER A 80 -15.88 -1.56 4.95
C SER A 80 -14.46 -1.92 5.39
N LEU A 81 -13.97 -3.07 4.92
CA LEU A 81 -12.61 -3.51 5.24
C LEU A 81 -11.56 -2.45 4.84
N LEU A 82 -11.76 -1.79 3.69
CA LEU A 82 -10.88 -0.70 3.22
C LEU A 82 -10.78 0.42 4.26
N THR A 83 -11.92 0.91 4.76
CA THR A 83 -11.95 2.05 5.68
C THR A 83 -11.31 1.68 7.01
N LYS A 84 -11.56 0.46 7.52
CA LYS A 84 -10.94 -0.03 8.76
C LYS A 84 -9.42 -0.12 8.64
N LEU A 85 -8.92 -0.67 7.54
CA LEU A 85 -7.47 -0.79 7.33
C LEU A 85 -6.81 0.58 7.14
N ALA A 86 -7.46 1.52 6.46
CA ALA A 86 -6.97 2.89 6.35
C ALA A 86 -6.87 3.57 7.73
N GLU A 87 -7.87 3.39 8.60
CA GLU A 87 -7.82 3.88 9.98
C GLU A 87 -6.68 3.26 10.79
N MET A 88 -6.51 1.94 10.72
CA MET A 88 -5.41 1.25 11.38
C MET A 88 -4.05 1.80 10.91
N MET A 89 -3.90 2.07 9.60
CA MET A 89 -2.69 2.69 9.07
C MET A 89 -2.46 4.10 9.61
N ARG A 90 -3.50 4.94 9.70
CA ARG A 90 -3.39 6.27 10.33
C ARG A 90 -2.95 6.18 11.79
N MET A 91 -3.51 5.24 12.55
CA MET A 91 -3.08 4.98 13.92
C MET A 91 -1.62 4.55 14.01
N ALA A 92 -1.11 3.84 13.00
CA ALA A 92 0.26 3.36 12.94
C ALA A 92 1.29 4.46 12.60
N ILE A 93 0.89 5.56 11.93
CA ILE A 93 1.83 6.60 11.43
C ILE A 93 2.81 7.09 12.50
N PRO A 94 2.40 7.45 13.74
CA PRO A 94 3.35 7.90 14.76
C PRO A 94 4.40 6.83 15.12
N GLN A 95 3.99 5.56 15.16
CA GLN A 95 4.88 4.44 15.44
C GLN A 95 5.80 4.14 14.25
N ILE A 96 5.28 4.18 13.02
CA ILE A 96 6.07 4.06 11.78
C ILE A 96 7.17 5.12 11.78
N ARG A 97 6.82 6.39 12.01
CA ARG A 97 7.78 7.49 12.09
C ARG A 97 8.86 7.26 13.13
N SER A 98 8.47 6.92 14.36
CA SER A 98 9.44 6.64 15.44
C SER A 98 10.37 5.48 15.07
N ALA A 99 9.81 4.41 14.52
CA ALA A 99 10.55 3.21 14.17
C ALA A 99 11.52 3.43 13.01
N VAL A 100 11.13 4.21 11.99
CA VAL A 100 11.98 4.59 10.85
C VAL A 100 13.07 5.57 11.27
N MET A 101 12.75 6.54 12.12
CA MET A 101 13.72 7.50 12.67
C MET A 101 14.79 6.82 13.53
N GLY A 102 14.45 5.71 14.20
CA GLY A 102 15.39 4.93 15.01
C GLY A 102 16.23 3.91 14.24
N LEU A 103 16.22 3.94 12.90
CA LEU A 103 17.05 3.06 12.08
C LEU A 103 18.43 3.67 11.86
N GLU A 104 19.46 2.83 12.00
CA GLU A 104 20.84 3.17 11.69
C GLU A 104 21.44 2.10 10.76
N PRO A 105 21.97 2.48 9.58
CA PRO A 105 21.95 3.84 9.02
C PRO A 105 20.53 4.31 8.66
N GLN A 106 20.34 5.63 8.54
CA GLN A 106 19.07 6.21 8.08
C GLN A 106 18.67 5.63 6.70
N PRO A 107 17.41 5.23 6.49
CA PRO A 107 16.95 4.72 5.20
C PRO A 107 17.04 5.78 4.10
N SER A 108 17.49 5.37 2.92
CA SER A 108 17.48 6.21 1.70
C SER A 108 16.29 5.93 0.80
N VAL A 109 15.61 4.79 0.99
CA VAL A 109 14.41 4.39 0.25
C VAL A 109 13.32 4.00 1.23
N PHE A 110 12.12 4.56 1.04
CA PHE A 110 10.92 4.22 1.79
C PHE A 110 9.87 3.62 0.84
N VAL A 111 9.25 2.51 1.20
CA VAL A 111 8.21 1.87 0.38
C VAL A 111 7.01 1.55 1.25
N VAL A 112 5.82 1.86 0.77
CA VAL A 112 4.54 1.53 1.42
C VAL A 112 3.66 0.78 0.44
N ASP A 113 2.65 0.05 0.92
CA ASP A 113 1.58 -0.41 0.03
C ASP A 113 0.52 0.68 -0.22
N LEU A 114 -0.52 0.36 -0.99
CA LEU A 114 -1.63 1.28 -1.29
C LEU A 114 -2.35 1.84 -0.06
N LEU A 115 -2.42 1.10 1.06
CA LEU A 115 -3.10 1.55 2.27
C LEU A 115 -2.17 2.39 3.15
N GLY A 116 -0.86 2.24 2.99
CA GLY A 116 0.17 3.02 3.67
C GLY A 116 0.52 4.34 3.00
N THR A 117 -0.18 4.80 1.97
CA THR A 117 0.19 6.01 1.21
C THR A 117 0.25 7.29 2.07
N GLU A 118 -0.56 7.39 3.13
CA GLU A 118 -0.46 8.52 4.09
C GLU A 118 0.90 8.54 4.82
N ALA A 119 1.53 7.38 5.02
CA ALA A 119 2.86 7.29 5.63
C ALA A 119 3.97 7.80 4.72
N LEU A 120 3.70 8.09 3.43
CA LEU A 120 4.67 8.79 2.56
C LEU A 120 5.05 10.18 3.11
N ALA A 121 4.21 10.79 3.95
CA ALA A 121 4.55 12.03 4.67
C ALA A 121 5.75 11.83 5.62
N VAL A 122 5.89 10.65 6.22
CA VAL A 122 7.03 10.30 7.10
C VAL A 122 8.35 10.37 6.33
N ALA A 123 8.38 9.85 5.09
CA ALA A 123 9.58 9.93 4.26
C ALA A 123 9.98 11.38 3.96
N LYS A 124 9.00 12.28 3.78
CA LYS A 124 9.25 13.70 3.59
C LYS A 124 9.76 14.36 4.88
N GLU A 125 9.16 14.06 6.02
CA GLU A 125 9.58 14.59 7.33
C GLU A 125 11.00 14.18 7.71
N LEU A 126 11.38 12.95 7.39
CA LEU A 126 12.71 12.39 7.69
C LEU A 126 13.72 12.60 6.55
N GLU A 127 13.38 13.39 5.53
CA GLU A 127 14.27 13.69 4.38
C GLU A 127 14.80 12.43 3.65
N ILE A 128 13.99 11.37 3.59
CA ILE A 128 14.33 10.14 2.85
C ILE A 128 14.32 10.44 1.35
N MET A 129 15.40 10.08 0.66
CA MET A 129 15.65 10.48 -0.73
C MET A 129 14.61 9.98 -1.72
N LYS A 130 14.07 8.76 -1.52
CA LYS A 130 13.11 8.13 -2.42
C LYS A 130 11.96 7.49 -1.67
N LYS A 131 10.74 7.75 -2.12
CA LYS A 131 9.51 7.14 -1.60
C LYS A 131 8.74 6.46 -2.71
N HIS A 132 8.38 5.20 -2.52
CA HIS A 132 7.70 4.37 -3.52
C HIS A 132 6.43 3.76 -2.96
N VAL A 133 5.53 3.36 -3.86
CA VAL A 133 4.35 2.56 -3.52
C VAL A 133 4.46 1.18 -4.16
N LEU A 134 4.18 0.12 -3.41
CA LEU A 134 3.93 -1.21 -3.94
C LEU A 134 2.41 -1.43 -4.08
N VAL A 135 1.97 -1.56 -5.32
CA VAL A 135 0.64 -2.03 -5.68
C VAL A 135 0.69 -3.55 -5.68
N THR A 136 0.11 -4.18 -4.66
CA THR A 136 0.07 -5.64 -4.49
C THR A 136 -0.99 -6.34 -5.36
N THR A 137 -1.56 -5.61 -6.32
CA THR A 137 -2.59 -6.04 -7.26
C THR A 137 -2.14 -5.74 -8.71
N SER A 138 -3.08 -5.65 -9.65
CA SER A 138 -2.83 -5.49 -11.07
C SER A 138 -2.54 -4.05 -11.50
N ALA A 139 -1.91 -3.89 -12.66
CA ALA A 139 -1.75 -2.59 -13.31
C ALA A 139 -3.12 -1.99 -13.64
N TRP A 140 -4.09 -2.81 -14.06
CA TRP A 140 -5.45 -2.36 -14.32
C TRP A 140 -6.12 -1.74 -13.09
N PHE A 141 -5.90 -2.33 -11.91
CA PHE A 141 -6.43 -1.78 -10.67
C PHE A 141 -5.74 -0.45 -10.33
N LEU A 142 -4.42 -0.33 -10.50
CA LEU A 142 -3.74 0.95 -10.35
C LEU A 142 -4.32 2.03 -11.28
N ALA A 143 -4.57 1.68 -12.54
CA ALA A 143 -5.16 2.62 -13.52
C ALA A 143 -6.56 3.07 -13.07
N LEU A 144 -7.39 2.14 -12.59
CA LEU A 144 -8.68 2.44 -11.98
C LEU A 144 -8.55 3.38 -10.78
N THR A 145 -7.65 3.08 -9.83
CA THR A 145 -7.46 3.88 -8.61
C THR A 145 -7.05 5.31 -8.93
N VAL A 146 -6.06 5.50 -9.81
CA VAL A 146 -5.60 6.84 -10.23
C VAL A 146 -6.69 7.57 -11.03
N TYR A 147 -7.39 6.88 -11.92
CA TYR A 147 -8.44 7.51 -12.70
C TYR A 147 -9.63 7.93 -11.83
N MET A 148 -10.08 7.09 -10.89
CA MET A 148 -11.14 7.46 -9.94
C MET A 148 -10.77 8.68 -9.12
N ALA A 149 -9.50 8.80 -8.69
CA ALA A 149 -9.02 9.97 -7.97
C ALA A 149 -9.07 11.27 -8.79
N SER A 150 -9.02 11.19 -10.13
CA SER A 150 -9.13 12.35 -11.02
C SER A 150 -10.56 12.84 -11.26
N LEU A 151 -11.57 12.02 -10.93
CA LEU A 151 -12.98 12.33 -11.17
C LEU A 151 -13.57 13.10 -9.99
N ASP A 152 -14.48 14.05 -10.28
CA ASP A 152 -15.28 14.68 -9.24
C ASP A 152 -16.26 13.68 -8.62
N LYS A 153 -16.65 13.96 -7.37
CA LYS A 153 -17.56 13.08 -6.61
C LYS A 153 -18.89 12.86 -7.33
N GLY A 154 -19.46 13.90 -7.96
CA GLY A 154 -20.74 13.81 -8.66
C GLY A 154 -20.69 12.84 -9.85
N THR A 155 -19.59 12.89 -10.61
CA THR A 155 -19.32 11.96 -11.71
C THR A 155 -19.19 10.52 -11.21
N LEU A 156 -18.44 10.28 -10.14
CA LEU A 156 -18.32 8.94 -9.54
C LEU A 156 -19.66 8.40 -9.04
N PHE A 157 -20.43 9.22 -8.31
CA PHE A 157 -21.77 8.83 -7.86
C PHE A 157 -22.67 8.45 -9.02
N LYS A 158 -22.66 9.25 -10.09
CA LYS A 158 -23.44 8.94 -11.29
C LYS A 158 -23.04 7.59 -11.89
N HIS A 159 -21.75 7.26 -11.94
CA HIS A 159 -21.28 5.96 -12.42
C HIS A 159 -21.76 4.82 -11.51
N LEU A 160 -21.61 4.94 -10.19
CA LEU A 160 -22.03 3.92 -9.21
C LEU A 160 -23.55 3.68 -9.19
N SER A 161 -24.36 4.71 -9.46
CA SER A 161 -25.82 4.61 -9.51
C SER A 161 -26.37 4.16 -10.87
N SER A 162 -25.52 4.08 -11.89
CA SER A 162 -25.90 3.70 -13.26
C SER A 162 -25.52 2.25 -13.56
N ASN A 163 -26.20 1.62 -14.52
CA ASN A 163 -25.76 0.35 -15.11
C ASN A 163 -24.57 0.52 -16.09
N GLY A 164 -23.90 1.67 -16.05
CA GLY A 164 -22.86 2.05 -16.99
C GLY A 164 -21.50 1.48 -16.62
N ALA A 165 -20.64 1.29 -17.62
CA ALA A 165 -19.23 1.04 -17.39
C ALA A 165 -18.48 2.36 -17.22
N LEU A 166 -17.53 2.41 -16.29
CA LEU A 166 -16.56 3.50 -16.21
C LEU A 166 -15.42 3.20 -17.19
N LEU A 167 -15.30 4.08 -18.18
CA LEU A 167 -14.27 3.99 -19.21
C LEU A 167 -12.96 4.55 -18.66
N ILE A 168 -12.01 3.66 -18.36
CA ILE A 168 -10.66 4.03 -17.93
C ILE A 168 -9.83 4.30 -19.21
N PRO A 169 -9.21 5.48 -19.39
CA PRO A 169 -8.42 5.78 -20.58
C PRO A 169 -7.36 4.72 -20.87
N GLY A 170 -7.33 4.20 -22.10
CA GLY A 170 -6.36 3.19 -22.53
C GLY A 170 -6.53 1.78 -21.92
N CYS A 171 -7.54 1.58 -21.08
CA CYS A 171 -7.77 0.34 -20.33
C CYS A 171 -9.14 -0.27 -20.60
N THR A 172 -9.30 -1.54 -20.23
CA THR A 172 -10.62 -2.20 -20.23
C THR A 172 -11.55 -1.48 -19.26
N PRO A 173 -12.82 -1.18 -19.62
CA PRO A 173 -13.76 -0.52 -18.72
C PRO A 173 -14.07 -1.36 -17.47
N VAL A 174 -14.35 -0.69 -16.34
CA VAL A 174 -14.91 -1.35 -15.15
C VAL A 174 -16.43 -1.27 -15.17
N LYS A 175 -17.11 -2.38 -14.88
CA LYS A 175 -18.56 -2.41 -14.66
C LYS A 175 -18.79 -2.47 -13.16
N PHE A 176 -19.61 -1.56 -12.66
CA PHE A 176 -20.06 -1.59 -11.27
C PHE A 176 -21.39 -2.34 -11.20
N ASP A 177 -21.56 -3.13 -10.15
CA ASP A 177 -22.88 -3.59 -9.77
C ASP A 177 -23.71 -2.38 -9.36
N ARG A 178 -24.98 -2.34 -9.81
CA ARG A 178 -25.85 -1.21 -9.51
C ARG A 178 -26.09 -1.13 -8.01
N VAL A 179 -25.64 -0.05 -7.38
CA VAL A 179 -25.94 0.23 -5.98
C VAL A 179 -27.20 1.09 -5.89
N GLN A 180 -28.23 0.60 -5.21
CA GLN A 180 -29.49 1.34 -5.03
C GLN A 180 -29.31 2.58 -4.15
N ASP A 181 -28.47 2.48 -3.12
CA ASP A 181 -28.10 3.59 -2.24
C ASP A 181 -26.57 3.70 -2.12
N PRO A 182 -25.91 4.58 -2.90
CA PRO A 182 -24.47 4.75 -2.85
C PRO A 182 -24.01 5.53 -1.60
N SER A 183 -24.93 6.05 -0.76
CA SER A 183 -24.57 6.83 0.42
C SER A 183 -23.74 6.02 1.43
N GLY A 184 -23.97 4.71 1.51
CA GLY A 184 -23.16 3.79 2.32
C GLY A 184 -21.70 3.65 1.88
N TYR A 185 -21.37 4.05 0.66
CA TYR A 185 -20.02 3.95 0.08
C TYR A 185 -19.25 5.27 0.08
N VAL A 186 -19.84 6.37 0.57
CA VAL A 186 -19.20 7.70 0.58
C VAL A 186 -17.81 7.65 1.22
N ARG A 187 -17.71 6.93 2.35
CA ARG A 187 -16.46 6.79 3.09
C ARG A 187 -15.41 6.01 2.30
N GLU A 188 -15.80 4.86 1.75
CA GLU A 188 -14.92 4.00 0.95
C GLU A 188 -14.44 4.69 -0.33
N LEU A 189 -15.33 5.44 -0.98
CA LEU A 189 -15.00 6.22 -2.16
C LEU A 189 -14.00 7.33 -1.83
N ALA A 190 -14.19 8.03 -0.70
CA ALA A 190 -13.25 9.03 -0.23
C ALA A 190 -11.87 8.43 0.04
N GLU A 191 -11.80 7.26 0.68
CA GLU A 191 -10.53 6.54 0.88
C GLU A 191 -9.88 6.13 -0.45
N SER A 192 -10.67 5.59 -1.39
CA SER A 192 -10.17 5.18 -2.71
C SER A 192 -9.61 6.36 -3.51
N GLN A 193 -10.31 7.50 -3.49
CA GLN A 193 -9.84 8.73 -4.15
C GLN A 193 -8.57 9.27 -3.49
N ARG A 194 -8.52 9.29 -2.15
CA ARG A 194 -7.33 9.72 -1.40
C ARG A 194 -6.11 8.87 -1.79
N ILE A 195 -6.24 7.55 -1.78
CA ILE A 195 -5.16 6.63 -2.16
C ILE A 195 -4.65 6.98 -3.57
N GLY A 196 -5.55 7.12 -4.56
CA GLY A 196 -5.14 7.46 -5.92
C GLY A 196 -4.44 8.81 -6.04
N LEU A 197 -4.87 9.82 -5.29
CA LEU A 197 -4.21 11.14 -5.23
C LEU A 197 -2.82 11.07 -4.58
N GLU A 198 -2.62 10.19 -3.61
CA GLU A 198 -1.35 10.07 -2.88
C GLU A 198 -0.34 9.20 -3.62
N VAL A 199 -0.79 8.15 -4.32
CA VAL A 199 0.07 7.27 -5.13
C VAL A 199 0.86 8.08 -6.16
N VAL A 200 0.22 9.06 -6.81
CA VAL A 200 0.89 9.91 -7.82
C VAL A 200 1.93 10.86 -7.24
N THR A 201 2.04 10.96 -5.90
CA THR A 201 3.07 11.76 -5.22
C THR A 201 4.35 10.99 -4.93
N ALA A 202 4.38 9.68 -5.20
CA ALA A 202 5.55 8.82 -5.04
C ALA A 202 6.60 9.08 -6.15
N ASP A 203 7.87 8.79 -5.87
CA ASP A 203 8.96 8.83 -6.86
C ASP A 203 8.84 7.69 -7.89
N GLY A 204 8.13 6.62 -7.54
CA GLY A 204 7.87 5.49 -8.42
C GLY A 204 6.88 4.51 -7.80
N VAL A 205 6.29 3.68 -8.66
CA VAL A 205 5.28 2.69 -8.26
C VAL A 205 5.73 1.31 -8.75
N PHE A 206 5.89 0.38 -7.81
CA PHE A 206 6.02 -1.04 -8.12
C PHE A 206 4.62 -1.63 -8.28
N VAL A 207 4.41 -2.45 -9.31
CA VAL A 207 3.14 -3.15 -9.53
C VAL A 207 3.41 -4.63 -9.62
N ASN A 208 2.68 -5.43 -8.85
CA ASN A 208 2.85 -6.89 -8.81
C ASN A 208 2.23 -7.57 -10.04
N THR A 209 2.81 -7.30 -11.20
CA THR A 209 2.39 -7.80 -12.51
C THR A 209 3.61 -7.93 -13.44
N CYS A 210 3.39 -8.30 -14.71
CA CYS A 210 4.43 -8.31 -15.72
C CYS A 210 3.88 -7.87 -17.10
N HIS A 211 4.78 -7.44 -17.99
CA HIS A 211 4.42 -6.95 -19.32
C HIS A 211 3.61 -7.96 -20.15
N SER A 212 3.88 -9.26 -20.02
CA SER A 212 3.14 -10.29 -20.75
C SER A 212 1.71 -10.50 -20.23
N LEU A 213 1.43 -10.15 -18.97
CA LEU A 213 0.12 -10.32 -18.35
C LEU A 213 -0.81 -9.14 -18.63
N GLU A 214 -0.30 -7.91 -18.54
CA GLU A 214 -1.09 -6.69 -18.73
C GLU A 214 -0.49 -5.72 -19.76
N PRO A 215 -0.17 -6.17 -20.98
CA PRO A 215 0.57 -5.35 -21.96
C PRO A 215 -0.16 -4.08 -22.36
N VAL A 216 -1.50 -4.13 -22.42
CA VAL A 216 -2.34 -2.98 -22.81
C VAL A 216 -2.32 -1.92 -21.72
N THR A 217 -2.67 -2.31 -20.49
CA THR A 217 -2.71 -1.39 -19.35
C THR A 217 -1.34 -0.79 -19.06
N ILE A 218 -0.27 -1.58 -19.06
CA ILE A 218 1.07 -1.08 -18.76
C ILE A 218 1.51 0.00 -19.78
N ARG A 219 1.10 -0.12 -21.06
CA ARG A 219 1.39 0.90 -22.08
C ARG A 219 0.51 2.16 -21.99
N SER A 220 -0.50 2.16 -21.13
CA SER A 220 -1.42 3.29 -20.96
C SER A 220 -1.02 4.25 -19.84
N PHE A 221 -0.06 3.88 -19.00
CA PHE A 221 0.62 4.78 -18.05
C PHE A 221 1.69 5.59 -18.78
#